data_AF-A0A1G6N1Q9-F1
#
_entry.id   AF-A0A1G6N1Q9-F1
#
_cell.length_a   1.000
_cell.length_b   1.000
_cell.length_c   1.000
_cell.angle_alpha   90.00
_cell.angle_beta   90.00
_cell.angle_gamma   90.00
#
_symmetry.space_group_name_H-M   'P 1'
#
loop_
_entity.id
_entity.type
_entity.pdbx_description
1 polymer ?
#
loop_
_entity_poly.entity_id
_entity_poly.type
_entity_poly.pdbx_seq_one_letter_code
_entity_poly.pdbx_strand_id
1 'polypeptide(L)'
;MKVVDFLIKVRDILYINKISSYIFSLFMRLVLFVSIVSIMVYKGAKILGYNIIKPFFTTIEIFTISVIALEFIINYTTFFAVLIKKKEYSFKAFLNQALNTLFLANIVAMIPFYVLPYPYTLLVVLARLLQFGRFSKKIMELLNVIKSSFYELTWFFAIFAFFLFVSSISIYMAESPYNPAFRSLFNAFWWSIVTATTVGYGDIVPITQTGKIIASFLMIFGIVSIAMLTSIITSAFTRRIIESKLDKEALVQKKIDELVNHYIICGFGKITSLVAQQLRSNNLSFVIIEKDRDKANEAIKEGYLTINADAADEKVLLQAGIMRAKGLAILTNSDAENLYILISAKELNKEIFSIARVNARENEEEAIKRFKRLGATTISPYHTSATRVARMILAPNAADALFSIAGAKEAIEIDEIRIPKNSPYDGKMIKQTNIRSFYNLMIIALVKEFFNKNEQKIEKKLKFNPSGDDIISSSTILICVGLTQDLQRFKRDLGSS
;
A
#
# COMPACT_ATOMS: atom_id res chain seq x y z
N MET A 1 15.22 13.31 33.43
CA MET A 1 14.01 12.66 32.86
C MET A 1 12.91 13.66 32.52
N LYS A 2 12.30 14.38 33.47
CA LYS A 2 11.14 15.27 33.22
C LYS A 2 11.30 16.30 32.07
N VAL A 3 12.46 16.94 31.93
CA VAL A 3 12.71 17.93 30.86
C VAL A 3 12.86 17.26 29.48
N VAL A 4 13.51 16.10 29.42
CA VAL A 4 13.68 15.31 28.19
C VAL A 4 12.32 14.83 27.69
N ASP A 5 11.47 14.34 28.59
CA ASP A 5 10.13 13.87 28.24
C ASP A 5 9.21 15.03 27.79
N PHE A 6 9.35 16.21 28.39
CA PHE A 6 8.64 17.43 27.94
C PHE A 6 9.08 17.84 26.53
N LEU A 7 10.38 17.90 26.25
CA LEU A 7 10.90 18.25 24.93
C LEU A 7 10.44 17.25 23.86
N ILE A 8 10.48 15.94 24.17
CA ILE A 8 9.96 14.91 23.27
C ILE A 8 8.47 15.12 23.00
N LYS A 9 7.67 15.43 24.03
CA LYS A 9 6.23 15.72 23.87
C LYS A 9 5.98 16.95 22.97
N VAL A 10 6.77 18.02 23.13
CA VAL A 10 6.71 19.21 22.26
C VAL A 10 7.03 18.85 20.81
N ARG A 11 8.08 18.06 20.58
CA ARG A 11 8.43 17.58 19.24
C ARG A 11 7.31 16.74 18.62
N ASP A 12 6.73 15.84 19.40
CA ASP A 12 5.70 14.93 18.93
C ASP A 12 4.44 15.73 18.53
N ILE A 13 4.10 16.79 19.27
CA ILE A 13 3.04 17.73 18.88
C ILE A 13 3.41 18.47 17.59
N LEU A 14 4.62 19.02 17.49
CA LEU A 14 5.01 19.88 16.35
C LEU A 14 5.29 19.13 15.05
N TYR A 15 5.72 17.87 15.11
CA TYR A 15 6.18 17.14 13.92
C TYR A 15 5.44 15.83 13.66
N ILE A 16 4.91 15.15 14.70
CA ILE A 16 4.29 13.82 14.57
C ILE A 16 2.76 13.90 14.48
N ASN A 17 2.12 14.72 15.32
CA ASN A 17 0.67 14.88 15.31
C ASN A 17 0.22 15.44 13.95
N LYS A 18 -0.67 14.71 13.25
CA LYS A 18 -1.02 14.97 11.84
C LYS A 18 -1.55 16.38 11.59
N ILE A 19 -2.37 16.92 12.50
CA ILE A 19 -2.98 18.26 12.35
C ILE A 19 -1.98 19.35 12.76
N SER A 20 -1.42 19.22 13.97
CA SER A 20 -0.48 20.20 14.53
C SER A 20 0.78 20.34 13.67
N SER A 21 1.31 19.24 13.15
CA SER A 21 2.46 19.21 12.23
C SER A 21 2.15 19.90 10.90
N TYR A 22 0.94 19.71 10.37
CA TYR A 22 0.53 20.40 9.16
C TYR A 22 0.45 21.92 9.38
N ILE A 23 -0.21 22.36 10.46
CA ILE A 23 -0.36 23.78 10.81
C ILE A 23 1.01 24.43 11.05
N PHE A 24 1.87 23.79 11.84
CA PHE A 24 3.22 24.27 12.11
C PHE A 24 4.06 24.37 10.84
N SER A 25 4.00 23.36 9.97
CA SER A 25 4.71 23.38 8.68
C SER A 25 4.23 24.51 7.76
N LEU A 26 2.93 24.82 7.77
CA LEU A 26 2.35 25.92 7.00
C LEU A 26 2.78 27.27 7.55
N PHE A 27 2.74 27.44 8.87
CA PHE A 27 3.23 28.62 9.55
C PHE A 27 4.70 28.90 9.23
N MET A 28 5.57 27.90 9.36
CA MET A 28 7.00 28.07 9.05
C MET A 28 7.25 28.42 7.58
N ARG A 29 6.47 27.84 6.64
CA ARG A 29 6.54 28.23 5.21
C ARG A 29 6.15 29.68 4.99
N LEU A 30 5.10 30.17 5.67
CA LEU A 30 4.68 31.57 5.60
C LEU A 30 5.76 32.51 6.16
N VAL A 31 6.35 32.17 7.30
CA VAL A 31 7.44 32.95 7.90
C VAL A 31 8.63 33.05 6.95
N LEU A 32 9.07 31.92 6.36
CA LEU A 32 10.16 31.91 5.39
C LEU A 32 9.82 32.70 4.12
N PHE A 33 8.58 32.59 3.64
CA PHE A 33 8.11 33.35 2.48
C PHE A 33 8.13 34.85 2.73
N VAL A 34 7.54 35.30 3.85
CA VAL A 34 7.57 36.71 4.28
C VAL A 34 9.01 37.20 4.43
N SER A 35 9.89 36.38 5.00
CA SER A 35 11.31 36.69 5.17
C SER A 35 12.04 36.91 3.83
N ILE A 36 11.82 36.02 2.85
CA ILE A 36 12.43 36.13 1.51
C ILE A 36 11.89 37.37 0.76
N VAL A 37 10.57 37.57 0.78
CA VAL A 37 9.92 38.73 0.15
C VAL A 37 10.39 40.03 0.79
N SER A 38 10.50 40.07 2.11
CA SER A 38 11.02 41.21 2.89
C SER A 38 12.42 41.62 2.40
N ILE A 39 13.35 40.67 2.25
CA ILE A 39 14.69 40.94 1.72
C ILE A 39 14.63 41.52 0.31
N MET A 40 13.84 40.89 -0.58
CA MET A 40 13.75 41.31 -1.98
C MET A 40 13.18 42.72 -2.12
N VAL A 41 12.10 43.03 -1.39
CA VAL A 41 11.45 44.34 -1.41
C VAL A 41 12.35 45.42 -0.81
N TYR A 42 12.98 45.15 0.34
CA TYR A 42 13.90 46.11 0.96
C TYR A 42 15.07 46.46 0.03
N LYS A 43 15.68 45.45 -0.61
CA LYS A 43 16.78 45.71 -1.56
C LYS A 43 16.33 46.48 -2.78
N GLY A 44 15.18 46.14 -3.37
CA GLY A 44 14.60 46.89 -4.49
C GLY A 44 14.33 48.35 -4.13
N ALA A 45 13.72 48.60 -2.98
CA ALA A 45 13.41 49.95 -2.53
C ALA A 45 14.65 50.76 -2.13
N LYS A 46 15.71 50.11 -1.61
CA LYS A 46 17.02 50.76 -1.37
C LYS A 46 17.69 51.20 -2.68
N ILE A 47 17.60 50.41 -3.74
CA ILE A 47 18.09 50.79 -5.09
C ILE A 47 17.36 52.04 -5.60
N LEU A 48 16.07 52.16 -5.27
CA LEU A 48 15.24 53.32 -5.62
C LEU A 48 15.38 54.52 -4.66
N GLY A 49 16.26 54.46 -3.66
CA GLY A 49 16.55 55.57 -2.74
C GLY A 49 15.61 55.71 -1.53
N TYR A 50 14.65 54.80 -1.33
CA TYR A 50 13.72 54.85 -0.21
C TYR A 50 14.37 54.29 1.08
N ASN A 51 15.08 55.13 1.84
CA ASN A 51 15.74 54.71 3.07
C ASN A 51 14.83 54.70 4.32
N ILE A 52 13.67 55.39 4.27
CA ILE A 52 12.74 55.57 5.40
C ILE A 52 12.11 54.24 5.86
N ILE A 53 11.99 53.27 4.96
CA ILE A 53 11.36 51.96 5.22
C ILE A 53 12.23 51.01 6.04
N LYS A 54 13.52 51.32 6.26
CA LYS A 54 14.47 50.42 6.92
C LYS A 54 13.99 49.86 8.27
N PRO A 55 13.44 50.67 9.20
CA PRO A 55 12.98 50.15 10.51
C PRO A 55 11.92 49.06 10.38
N PHE A 56 10.95 49.24 9.47
CA PHE A 56 9.88 48.28 9.23
C PHE A 56 10.42 46.91 8.78
N PHE A 57 11.32 46.89 7.79
CA PHE A 57 11.92 45.64 7.30
C PHE A 57 12.87 44.99 8.32
N THR A 58 13.56 45.79 9.15
CA THR A 58 14.37 45.27 10.26
C THR A 58 13.50 44.61 11.34
N THR A 59 12.31 45.14 11.65
CA THR A 59 11.36 44.49 12.59
C THR A 59 10.90 43.14 12.06
N ILE A 60 10.52 43.06 10.78
CA ILE A 60 10.15 41.79 10.14
C ILE A 60 11.32 40.79 10.20
N GLU A 61 12.53 41.26 9.92
CA GLU A 61 13.73 40.40 9.94
C GLU A 61 13.99 39.82 11.33
N ILE A 62 13.99 40.67 12.38
CA ILE A 62 14.17 40.22 13.77
C ILE A 62 13.12 39.17 14.13
N PHE A 63 11.84 39.44 13.82
CA PHE A 63 10.77 38.48 14.06
C PHE A 63 11.01 37.13 13.35
N THR A 64 11.31 37.16 12.05
CA THR A 64 11.51 35.92 11.27
C THR A 64 12.74 35.13 11.76
N ILE A 65 13.85 35.80 12.09
CA ILE A 65 15.04 35.15 12.64
C ILE A 65 14.74 34.55 14.02
N SER A 66 14.02 35.26 14.90
CA SER A 66 13.63 34.72 16.21
C SER A 66 12.81 33.45 16.07
N VAL A 67 11.85 33.41 15.13
CA VAL A 67 11.06 32.20 14.87
C VAL A 67 11.92 31.06 14.33
N ILE A 68 12.82 31.33 13.37
CA ILE A 68 13.75 30.32 12.81
C ILE A 68 14.71 29.79 13.90
N ALA A 69 15.22 30.68 14.75
CA ALA A 69 16.10 30.33 15.87
C ALA A 69 15.39 29.46 16.90
N LEU A 70 14.15 29.79 17.26
CA LEU A 70 13.34 28.96 18.17
C LEU A 70 13.09 27.57 17.59
N GLU A 71 12.72 27.47 16.31
CA GLU A 71 12.52 26.16 15.65
C GLU A 71 13.81 25.34 15.66
N PHE A 72 14.94 25.96 15.32
CA PHE A 72 16.24 25.29 15.33
C PHE A 72 16.62 24.77 16.73
N ILE A 73 16.42 25.58 17.77
CA ILE A 73 16.69 25.19 19.17
C ILE A 73 15.80 24.01 19.56
N ILE A 74 14.50 24.04 19.25
CA ILE A 74 13.57 22.95 19.57
C ILE A 74 14.00 21.66 18.85
N ASN A 75 14.28 21.74 17.55
CA ASN A 75 14.65 20.58 16.74
C ASN A 75 15.96 19.95 17.24
N TYR A 76 16.95 20.77 17.58
CA TYR A 76 18.26 20.29 18.02
C TYR A 76 18.26 19.75 19.47
N THR A 77 17.60 20.45 20.40
CA THR A 77 17.50 19.98 21.79
C THR A 77 16.70 18.67 21.89
N THR A 78 15.66 18.50 21.08
CA THR A 78 14.88 17.26 21.04
C THR A 78 15.65 16.10 20.40
N PHE A 79 16.52 16.37 19.43
CA PHE A 79 17.45 15.37 18.90
C PHE A 79 18.42 14.87 19.97
N PHE A 80 19.08 15.79 20.70
CA PHE A 80 19.94 15.43 21.82
C PHE A 80 19.21 14.62 22.89
N ALA A 81 17.98 15.01 23.22
CA ALA A 81 17.13 14.26 24.14
C ALA A 81 16.88 12.80 23.68
N VAL A 82 16.73 12.56 22.38
CA VAL A 82 16.56 11.20 21.83
C VAL A 82 17.85 10.40 21.81
N LEU A 83 18.98 11.00 21.41
CA LEU A 83 20.29 10.35 21.54
C LEU A 83 20.57 9.96 22.99
N ILE A 84 20.18 10.83 23.93
CA ILE A 84 20.31 10.57 25.36
C ILE A 84 19.56 9.31 25.78
N LYS A 85 18.33 9.19 25.30
CA LYS A 85 17.45 8.06 25.60
C LYS A 85 17.93 6.75 24.97
N LYS A 86 18.57 6.80 23.80
CA LYS A 86 19.09 5.62 23.08
C LYS A 86 20.49 5.16 23.50
N LYS A 87 21.21 5.93 24.32
CA LYS A 87 22.62 5.70 24.69
C LYS A 87 23.59 5.62 23.49
N GLU A 88 23.25 6.20 22.35
CA GLU A 88 24.03 6.16 21.10
C GLU A 88 24.86 7.44 20.89
N TYR A 89 25.65 7.86 21.89
CA TYR A 89 26.43 9.09 21.82
C TYR A 89 27.74 8.89 21.05
N SER A 90 27.68 8.89 19.74
CA SER A 90 28.88 8.92 18.90
C SER A 90 29.03 10.28 18.24
N PHE A 91 30.26 10.81 18.18
CA PHE A 91 30.60 11.98 17.36
C PHE A 91 30.20 11.78 15.89
N LYS A 92 30.22 10.52 15.40
CA LYS A 92 29.74 10.15 14.07
C LYS A 92 28.22 10.32 13.91
N ALA A 93 27.45 10.02 14.96
CA ALA A 93 25.99 10.21 14.97
C ALA A 93 25.63 11.71 14.95
N PHE A 94 26.39 12.53 15.66
CA PHE A 94 26.29 14.00 15.62
C PHE A 94 26.58 14.55 14.21
N LEU A 95 27.71 14.14 13.60
CA LEU A 95 28.13 14.63 12.28
C LEU A 95 27.12 14.22 11.19
N ASN A 96 26.67 12.96 11.22
CA ASN A 96 25.66 12.45 10.29
C ASN A 96 24.33 13.21 10.39
N GLN A 97 23.92 13.63 11.59
CA GLN A 97 22.69 14.41 11.75
C GLN A 97 22.85 15.87 11.33
N ALA A 98 24.00 16.49 11.64
CA ALA A 98 24.32 17.84 11.17
C ALA A 98 24.29 17.92 9.64
N LEU A 99 24.78 16.89 8.95
CA LEU A 99 24.73 16.78 7.49
C LEU A 99 23.32 16.42 6.96
N ASN A 100 22.50 15.67 7.70
CA ASN A 100 21.14 15.31 7.30
C ASN A 100 20.11 16.45 7.40
N THR A 101 20.26 17.38 8.34
CA THR A 101 19.18 18.31 8.73
C THR A 101 19.30 19.70 8.09
N LEU A 102 20.01 19.86 6.97
CA LEU A 102 20.30 21.18 6.38
C LEU A 102 20.85 22.16 7.44
N PHE A 103 21.64 21.66 8.39
CA PHE A 103 22.06 22.40 9.59
C PHE A 103 22.78 23.71 9.23
N LEU A 104 23.69 23.65 8.26
CA LEU A 104 24.39 24.82 7.73
C LEU A 104 23.41 25.84 7.13
N ALA A 105 22.38 25.40 6.43
CA ALA A 105 21.36 26.31 5.90
C ALA A 105 20.51 26.95 7.01
N ASN A 106 20.29 26.26 8.14
CA ASN A 106 19.64 26.88 9.31
C ASN A 106 20.50 28.00 9.89
N ILE A 107 21.81 27.77 10.05
CA ILE A 107 22.75 28.78 10.54
C ILE A 107 22.81 29.99 9.59
N VAL A 108 23.03 29.74 8.29
CA VAL A 108 23.15 30.81 7.29
C VAL A 108 21.86 31.63 7.18
N ALA A 109 20.69 31.00 7.31
CA ALA A 109 19.43 31.71 7.25
C ALA A 109 19.15 32.62 8.46
N MET A 110 19.79 32.36 9.61
CA MET A 110 19.69 33.21 10.80
C MET A 110 20.56 34.47 10.70
N ILE A 111 21.47 34.55 9.71
CA ILE A 111 22.28 35.73 9.50
C ILE A 111 21.35 36.88 9.04
N PRO A 112 21.31 38.01 9.76
CA PRO A 112 20.47 39.13 9.36
C PRO A 112 20.91 39.70 8.00
N PHE A 113 19.94 39.93 7.10
CA PHE A 113 20.25 40.33 5.72
C PHE A 113 21.06 41.63 5.62
N TYR A 114 20.90 42.54 6.60
CA TYR A 114 21.53 43.86 6.60
C TYR A 114 23.01 43.84 7.00
N VAL A 115 23.51 42.71 7.51
CA VAL A 115 24.92 42.51 7.86
C VAL A 115 25.78 42.25 6.63
N LEU A 116 25.24 41.55 5.63
CA LEU A 116 25.97 41.13 4.44
C LEU A 116 25.74 42.07 3.26
N PRO A 117 26.79 42.55 2.57
CA PRO A 117 26.64 43.32 1.34
C PRO A 117 26.11 42.45 0.20
N TYR A 118 25.57 43.09 -0.85
CA TYR A 118 25.30 42.40 -2.12
C TYR A 118 26.63 41.96 -2.76
N PRO A 119 26.74 40.74 -3.33
CA PRO A 119 25.70 39.73 -3.52
C PRO A 119 25.57 38.70 -2.38
N TYR A 120 26.37 38.76 -1.32
CA TYR A 120 26.40 37.73 -0.26
C TYR A 120 25.07 37.54 0.48
N THR A 121 24.21 38.55 0.53
CA THR A 121 22.83 38.38 1.04
C THR A 121 22.03 37.31 0.26
N LEU A 122 22.38 37.01 -1.00
CA LEU A 122 21.75 35.93 -1.75
C LEU A 122 21.96 34.57 -1.08
N LEU A 123 23.08 34.36 -0.37
CA LEU A 123 23.32 33.12 0.38
C LEU A 123 22.30 32.93 1.50
N VAL A 124 21.90 34.01 2.18
CA VAL A 124 20.84 34.00 3.20
C VAL A 124 19.49 33.66 2.57
N VAL A 125 19.17 34.26 1.43
CA VAL A 125 17.94 33.97 0.68
C VAL A 125 17.90 32.51 0.23
N LEU A 126 19.00 32.00 -0.34
CA LEU A 126 19.11 30.61 -0.77
C LEU A 126 18.98 29.65 0.42
N ALA A 127 19.61 29.96 1.55
CA ALA A 127 19.50 29.16 2.76
C ALA A 127 18.05 29.10 3.31
N ARG A 128 17.33 30.22 3.31
CA ARG A 128 15.90 30.29 3.68
C ARG A 128 15.02 29.52 2.69
N LEU A 129 15.34 29.57 1.40
CA LEU A 129 14.63 28.83 0.37
C LEU A 129 14.85 27.31 0.49
N LEU A 130 16.07 26.86 0.79
CA LEU A 130 16.36 25.45 1.06
C LEU A 130 15.57 24.93 2.27
N GLN A 131 15.41 25.75 3.31
CA GLN A 131 14.56 25.40 4.46
C GLN A 131 13.08 25.29 4.11
N PHE A 132 12.59 26.01 3.10
CA PHE A 132 11.21 25.86 2.65
C PHE A 132 10.90 24.42 2.24
N GLY A 133 11.89 23.75 1.64
CA GLY A 133 11.80 22.37 1.19
C GLY A 133 11.62 21.33 2.32
N ARG A 134 12.19 21.57 3.51
CA ARG A 134 12.17 20.59 4.63
C ARG A 134 10.77 20.31 5.17
N PHE A 135 9.84 21.23 4.96
CA PHE A 135 8.46 21.14 5.41
C PHE A 135 7.54 20.41 4.42
N SER A 136 8.07 19.93 3.29
CA SER A 136 7.36 19.12 2.31
C SER A 136 7.90 17.70 2.29
N LYS A 137 7.04 16.72 2.62
CA LYS A 137 7.39 15.29 2.53
C LYS A 137 7.89 14.90 1.15
N LYS A 138 7.28 15.43 0.09
CA LYS A 138 7.66 15.17 -1.31
C LYS A 138 9.06 15.70 -1.64
N ILE A 139 9.43 16.87 -1.12
CA ILE A 139 10.77 17.43 -1.33
C ILE A 139 11.79 16.61 -0.55
N MET A 140 11.46 16.16 0.66
CA MET A 140 12.35 15.25 1.40
C MET A 140 12.53 13.91 0.68
N GLU A 141 11.49 13.37 0.05
CA GLU A 141 11.61 12.18 -0.82
C GLU A 141 12.54 12.43 -2.00
N LEU A 142 12.40 13.57 -2.70
CA LEU A 142 13.31 13.99 -3.77
C LEU A 142 14.76 14.13 -3.27
N LEU A 143 14.98 14.78 -2.13
CA LEU A 143 16.30 14.95 -1.53
C LEU A 143 16.92 13.60 -1.14
N ASN A 144 16.13 12.65 -0.65
CA ASN A 144 16.60 11.31 -0.34
C ASN A 144 17.02 10.54 -1.61
N VAL A 145 16.29 10.71 -2.72
CA VAL A 145 16.68 10.15 -4.02
C VAL A 145 18.00 10.77 -4.48
N ILE A 146 18.17 12.09 -4.41
CA ILE A 146 19.43 12.77 -4.74
C ILE A 146 20.58 12.27 -3.85
N LYS A 147 20.33 12.09 -2.54
CA LYS A 147 21.32 11.58 -1.60
C LYS A 147 21.76 10.16 -1.95
N SER A 148 20.84 9.32 -2.43
CA SER A 148 21.19 7.97 -2.88
C SER A 148 22.07 7.95 -4.12
N SER A 149 22.15 9.06 -4.87
CA SER A 149 22.98 9.21 -6.07
C SER A 149 24.08 10.26 -5.92
N PHE A 150 24.45 10.60 -4.68
CA PHE A 150 25.40 11.68 -4.41
C PHE A 150 26.79 11.36 -4.97
N TYR A 151 27.21 10.10 -4.94
CA TYR A 151 28.51 9.67 -5.45
C TYR A 151 28.59 9.85 -6.97
N GLU A 152 27.57 9.39 -7.70
CA GLU A 152 27.47 9.53 -9.16
C GLU A 152 27.39 11.00 -9.58
N LEU A 153 26.59 11.80 -8.88
CA LEU A 153 26.49 13.24 -9.14
C LEU A 153 27.80 13.97 -8.88
N THR A 154 28.53 13.60 -7.82
CA THR A 154 29.82 14.21 -7.48
C THR A 154 30.83 13.98 -8.60
N TRP A 155 30.95 12.75 -9.10
CA TRP A 155 31.83 12.44 -10.22
C TRP A 155 31.38 13.09 -11.53
N PHE A 156 30.07 13.12 -11.79
CA PHE A 156 29.52 13.83 -12.94
C PHE A 156 29.93 15.31 -12.93
N PHE A 157 29.70 16.02 -11.83
CA PHE A 157 30.05 17.44 -11.73
C PHE A 157 31.56 17.68 -11.75
N ALA A 158 32.37 16.77 -11.19
CA ALA A 158 33.83 16.86 -11.26
C ALA A 158 34.34 16.73 -12.70
N ILE A 159 33.84 15.74 -13.45
CA ILE A 159 34.19 15.54 -14.86
C ILE A 159 33.70 16.72 -15.69
N PHE A 160 32.45 17.16 -15.49
CA PHE A 160 31.88 18.32 -16.19
C PHE A 160 32.69 19.59 -15.94
N ALA A 161 33.06 19.88 -14.70
CA ALA A 161 33.90 21.03 -14.34
C ALA A 161 35.30 20.94 -14.98
N PHE A 162 35.89 19.74 -15.01
CA PHE A 162 37.18 19.51 -15.67
C PHE A 162 37.10 19.83 -17.17
N PHE A 163 36.09 19.32 -17.88
CA PHE A 163 35.89 19.60 -19.31
C PHE A 163 35.62 21.08 -19.59
N LEU A 164 34.82 21.74 -18.74
CA LEU A 164 34.62 23.19 -18.83
C LEU A 164 35.94 23.93 -18.68
N PHE A 165 36.76 23.58 -17.68
CA PHE A 165 38.05 24.21 -17.45
C PHE A 165 39.01 24.03 -18.63
N VAL A 166 39.14 22.80 -19.14
CA VAL A 166 39.97 22.50 -20.32
C VAL A 166 39.47 23.29 -21.53
N SER A 167 38.16 23.27 -21.81
CA SER A 167 37.57 24.01 -22.92
C SER A 167 37.82 25.52 -22.82
N SER A 168 37.70 26.07 -21.61
CA SER A 168 37.90 27.51 -21.36
C SER A 168 39.33 27.95 -21.65
N ILE A 169 40.32 27.15 -21.24
CA ILE A 169 41.73 27.42 -21.54
C ILE A 169 42.00 27.25 -23.03
N SER A 170 41.54 26.15 -23.63
CA SER A 170 41.77 25.87 -25.04
C SER A 170 41.16 26.94 -25.95
N ILE A 171 39.93 27.39 -25.67
CA ILE A 171 39.28 28.42 -26.47
C ILE A 171 39.93 29.79 -26.24
N TYR A 172 40.34 30.11 -25.01
CA TYR A 172 41.09 31.32 -24.72
C TYR A 172 42.39 31.37 -25.54
N MET A 173 43.15 30.28 -25.56
CA MET A 173 44.39 30.21 -26.34
C MET A 173 44.15 30.30 -27.85
N ALA A 174 43.07 29.72 -28.35
CA ALA A 174 42.74 29.74 -29.78
C ALA A 174 42.20 31.10 -30.26
N GLU A 175 41.41 31.80 -29.43
CA GLU A 175 40.65 32.98 -29.84
C GLU A 175 41.24 34.31 -29.32
N SER A 176 41.93 34.33 -28.17
CA SER A 176 42.43 35.58 -27.55
C SER A 176 43.28 36.46 -28.49
N PRO A 177 44.14 35.92 -29.38
CA PRO A 177 44.90 36.75 -30.32
C PRO A 177 44.06 37.46 -31.39
N TYR A 178 42.91 36.88 -31.76
CA TYR A 178 42.12 37.31 -32.92
C TYR A 178 40.76 37.90 -32.55
N ASN A 179 40.23 37.54 -31.38
CA ASN A 179 38.87 37.86 -30.96
C ASN A 179 38.87 38.63 -29.63
N PRO A 180 38.52 39.93 -29.63
CA PRO A 180 38.54 40.74 -28.42
C PRO A 180 37.58 40.22 -27.34
N ALA A 181 36.53 39.47 -27.70
CA ALA A 181 35.59 38.91 -26.75
C ALA A 181 36.22 37.82 -25.85
N PHE A 182 37.28 37.15 -26.30
CA PHE A 182 38.00 36.09 -25.56
C PHE A 182 39.27 36.56 -24.86
N ARG A 183 39.51 37.88 -24.73
CA ARG A 183 40.71 38.41 -24.04
C ARG A 183 40.76 38.14 -22.53
N SER A 184 39.65 37.71 -21.94
CA SER A 184 39.58 37.32 -20.53
C SER A 184 39.30 35.83 -20.40
N LEU A 185 40.08 35.14 -19.56
CA LEU A 185 39.80 33.74 -19.18
C LEU A 185 38.39 33.57 -18.60
N PHE A 186 37.88 34.60 -17.92
CA PHE A 186 36.52 34.58 -17.39
C PHE A 186 35.47 34.57 -18.51
N ASN A 187 35.69 35.31 -19.60
CA ASN A 187 34.80 35.31 -20.76
C ASN A 187 34.83 33.98 -21.50
N ALA A 188 36.00 33.36 -21.60
CA ALA A 188 36.16 32.02 -22.16
C ALA A 188 35.39 30.98 -21.32
N PHE A 189 35.48 31.06 -19.99
CA PHE A 189 34.75 30.19 -19.07
C PHE A 189 33.23 30.40 -19.14
N TRP A 190 32.78 31.65 -19.19
CA TRP A 190 31.38 31.99 -19.42
C TRP A 190 30.86 31.37 -20.73
N TRP A 191 31.59 31.55 -21.83
CA TRP A 191 31.24 30.97 -23.13
C TRP A 191 31.18 29.44 -23.07
N SER A 192 32.14 28.78 -22.41
CA SER A 192 32.16 27.32 -22.28
C SER A 192 30.95 26.81 -21.49
N ILE A 193 30.54 27.49 -20.41
CA ILE A 193 29.32 27.14 -19.66
C ILE A 193 28.08 27.29 -20.55
N VAL A 194 27.90 28.45 -21.18
CA VAL A 194 26.73 28.76 -22.01
C VAL A 194 26.60 27.78 -23.18
N THR A 195 27.71 27.38 -23.77
CA THR A 195 27.75 26.42 -24.88
C THR A 195 27.52 24.98 -24.42
N ALA A 196 28.18 24.53 -23.34
CA ALA A 196 28.02 23.17 -22.81
C ALA A 196 26.63 22.91 -22.22
N THR A 197 25.98 23.95 -21.70
CA THR A 197 24.60 23.88 -21.19
C THR A 197 23.54 24.08 -22.27
N THR A 198 23.95 24.16 -23.55
CA THR A 198 23.08 24.33 -24.72
C THR A 198 22.20 25.60 -24.68
N VAL A 199 22.59 26.62 -23.90
CA VAL A 199 21.86 27.89 -23.82
C VAL A 199 22.14 28.75 -25.03
N GLY A 200 23.43 28.94 -25.36
CA GLY A 200 23.86 29.59 -26.60
C GLY A 200 23.34 31.02 -26.79
N TYR A 201 23.59 31.93 -25.84
CA TYR A 201 23.17 33.34 -25.95
C TYR A 201 23.67 34.04 -27.22
N GLY A 202 24.81 33.60 -27.78
CA GLY A 202 25.41 34.19 -28.98
C GLY A 202 26.12 35.52 -28.73
N ASP A 203 26.31 35.89 -27.47
CA ASP A 203 27.02 37.09 -27.01
C ASP A 203 28.53 37.00 -27.25
N ILE A 204 29.10 35.80 -27.13
CA ILE A 204 30.50 35.50 -27.45
C ILE A 204 30.51 34.26 -28.35
N VAL A 205 31.25 34.33 -29.46
CA VAL A 205 31.35 33.21 -30.41
C VAL A 205 32.77 33.08 -30.96
N PRO A 206 33.30 31.85 -31.15
CA PRO A 206 34.61 31.65 -31.74
C PRO A 206 34.59 31.92 -33.24
N ILE A 207 35.57 32.67 -33.72
CA ILE A 207 35.69 33.06 -35.13
C ILE A 207 36.78 32.27 -35.87
N THR A 208 37.75 31.71 -35.14
CA THR A 208 38.87 30.96 -35.70
C THR A 208 38.47 29.52 -36.07
N GLN A 209 39.18 28.91 -37.01
CA GLN A 209 38.95 27.52 -37.40
C GLN A 209 39.19 26.56 -36.22
N THR A 210 40.28 26.75 -35.48
CA THR A 210 40.61 25.96 -34.28
C THR A 210 39.55 26.14 -33.19
N GLY A 211 39.11 27.38 -32.95
CA GLY A 211 38.06 27.67 -31.98
C GLY A 211 36.73 27.01 -32.32
N LYS A 212 36.34 26.97 -33.60
CA LYS A 212 35.16 26.24 -34.06
C LYS A 212 35.27 24.73 -33.85
N ILE A 213 36.44 24.13 -34.06
CA ILE A 213 36.66 22.69 -33.78
C ILE A 213 36.49 22.41 -32.28
N ILE A 214 37.11 23.22 -31.41
CA ILE A 214 36.97 23.11 -29.95
C ILE A 214 35.50 23.25 -29.54
N ALA A 215 34.79 24.22 -30.12
CA ALA A 215 33.37 24.44 -29.86
C ALA A 215 32.51 23.23 -30.24
N SER A 216 32.76 22.62 -31.41
CA SER A 216 32.04 21.43 -31.84
C SER A 216 32.20 20.27 -30.85
N PHE A 217 33.41 20.01 -30.35
CA PHE A 217 33.64 18.99 -29.33
C PHE A 217 32.92 19.32 -28.02
N LEU A 218 32.96 20.58 -27.58
CA LEU A 218 32.26 21.03 -26.38
C LEU A 218 30.74 20.86 -26.51
N MET A 219 30.15 21.16 -27.66
CA MET A 219 28.71 21.01 -27.91
C MET A 219 28.28 19.54 -27.82
N ILE A 220 29.04 18.62 -28.43
CA ILE A 220 28.79 17.18 -28.34
C ILE A 220 28.88 16.73 -26.87
N PHE A 221 29.94 17.15 -26.17
CA PHE A 221 30.12 16.85 -24.75
C PHE A 221 28.96 17.40 -23.88
N GLY A 222 28.47 18.60 -24.17
CA GLY A 222 27.34 19.22 -23.49
C GLY A 222 26.06 18.38 -23.61
N ILE A 223 25.71 17.96 -24.83
CA ILE A 223 24.55 17.08 -25.09
C ILE A 223 24.69 15.75 -24.32
N VAL A 224 25.86 15.12 -24.37
CA VAL A 224 26.13 13.87 -23.63
C VAL A 224 26.00 14.08 -22.12
N SER A 225 26.49 15.22 -21.60
CA SER A 225 26.42 15.55 -20.18
C SER A 225 24.98 15.73 -19.70
N ILE A 226 24.13 16.41 -20.47
CA ILE A 226 22.70 16.57 -20.13
C ILE A 226 22.00 15.21 -20.13
N ALA A 227 22.28 14.35 -21.11
CA ALA A 227 21.73 13.00 -21.18
C ALA A 227 22.17 12.14 -19.98
N MET A 228 23.45 12.19 -19.61
CA MET A 228 23.99 11.50 -18.44
C MET A 228 23.33 11.97 -17.13
N LEU A 229 23.21 13.28 -16.92
CA LEU A 229 22.57 13.85 -15.73
C LEU A 229 21.11 13.39 -15.62
N THR A 230 20.38 13.44 -16.73
CA THR A 230 18.98 12.98 -16.81
C THR A 230 18.86 11.50 -16.48
N SER A 231 19.79 10.67 -16.99
CA SER A 231 19.84 9.23 -16.74
C SER A 231 20.12 8.90 -15.26
N ILE A 232 21.09 9.56 -14.64
CA ILE A 232 21.42 9.37 -13.21
C ILE A 232 20.19 9.65 -12.35
N ILE A 233 19.52 10.79 -12.57
CA ILE A 233 18.33 11.18 -11.80
C ILE A 233 17.18 10.18 -12.04
N THR A 234 16.91 9.83 -13.30
CA THR A 234 15.81 8.91 -13.66
C THR A 234 16.04 7.51 -13.08
N SER A 235 17.28 7.01 -13.11
CA SER A 235 17.66 5.72 -12.53
C SER A 235 17.46 5.71 -11.02
N ALA A 236 17.84 6.78 -10.34
CA ALA A 236 17.65 6.94 -8.89
C ALA A 236 16.16 6.87 -8.51
N PHE A 237 15.30 7.58 -9.25
CA PHE A 237 13.85 7.54 -9.05
C PHE A 237 13.27 6.15 -9.32
N THR A 238 13.67 5.53 -10.42
CA THR A 238 13.19 4.21 -10.82
C THR A 238 13.53 3.16 -9.77
N ARG A 239 14.77 3.17 -9.28
CA ARG A 239 15.23 2.28 -8.20
C ARG A 239 14.38 2.45 -6.95
N ARG A 240 14.13 3.69 -6.52
CA ARG A 240 13.31 3.98 -5.33
C ARG A 240 11.87 3.47 -5.48
N ILE A 241 11.28 3.59 -6.67
CA ILE A 241 9.94 3.08 -6.96
C ILE A 241 9.92 1.55 -6.88
N ILE A 242 10.94 0.88 -7.41
CA ILE A 242 11.06 -0.58 -7.37
C ILE A 242 11.24 -1.07 -5.93
N GLU A 243 12.18 -0.51 -5.18
CA GLU A 243 12.41 -0.83 -3.76
C GLU A 243 11.13 -0.67 -2.93
N SER A 244 10.43 0.46 -3.10
CA SER A 244 9.17 0.70 -2.40
C SER A 244 8.07 -0.34 -2.73
N LYS A 245 8.08 -0.91 -3.93
CA LYS A 245 7.12 -1.97 -4.30
C LYS A 245 7.50 -3.29 -3.65
N LEU A 246 8.78 -3.66 -3.72
CA LEU A 246 9.31 -4.87 -3.11
C LEU A 246 9.07 -4.88 -1.59
N ASP A 247 9.32 -3.76 -0.90
CA ASP A 247 9.06 -3.63 0.54
C ASP A 247 7.59 -3.87 0.89
N LYS A 248 6.67 -3.39 0.05
CA LYS A 248 5.22 -3.57 0.25
C LYS A 248 4.81 -5.02 0.02
N GLU A 249 5.29 -5.65 -1.05
CA GLU A 249 5.01 -7.05 -1.36
C GLU A 249 5.57 -7.97 -0.27
N ALA A 250 6.79 -7.72 0.22
CA ALA A 250 7.37 -8.46 1.34
C ALA A 250 6.56 -8.30 2.64
N LEU A 251 6.05 -7.09 2.93
CA LEU A 251 5.17 -6.85 4.07
C LEU A 251 3.84 -7.61 3.95
N VAL A 252 3.24 -7.64 2.75
CA VAL A 252 2.01 -8.39 2.48
C VAL A 252 2.27 -9.89 2.65
N GLN A 253 3.35 -10.42 2.07
CA GLN A 253 3.72 -11.82 2.22
C GLN A 253 3.93 -12.20 3.67
N LYS A 254 4.64 -11.37 4.45
CA LYS A 254 4.82 -11.61 5.89
C LYS A 254 3.48 -11.72 6.64
N LYS A 255 2.52 -10.83 6.32
CA LYS A 255 1.18 -10.91 6.93
C LYS A 255 0.44 -12.18 6.54
N ILE A 256 0.62 -12.67 5.32
CA ILE A 256 0.03 -13.93 4.84
C ILE A 256 0.69 -15.14 5.52
N ASP A 257 2.00 -15.09 5.76
CA ASP A 257 2.75 -16.14 6.44
C ASP A 257 2.30 -16.32 7.90
N GLU A 258 1.88 -15.24 8.56
CA GLU A 258 1.32 -15.25 9.92
C GLU A 258 -0.11 -15.83 10.00
N LEU A 259 -0.81 -16.02 8.87
CA LEU A 259 -2.16 -16.56 8.87
C LEU A 259 -2.18 -18.08 9.07
N VAL A 260 -3.11 -18.55 9.91
CA VAL A 260 -3.44 -19.96 10.10
C VAL A 260 -4.96 -20.10 10.13
N ASN A 261 -5.50 -21.22 9.62
CA ASN A 261 -6.95 -21.46 9.52
C ASN A 261 -7.69 -20.37 8.72
N HIS A 262 -7.01 -19.74 7.76
CA HIS A 262 -7.56 -18.71 6.89
C HIS A 262 -8.15 -19.31 5.61
N TYR A 263 -8.84 -18.47 4.84
CA TYR A 263 -9.41 -18.85 3.54
C TYR A 263 -8.58 -18.28 2.39
N ILE A 264 -8.49 -19.01 1.29
CA ILE A 264 -7.88 -18.54 0.05
C ILE A 264 -9.00 -18.33 -0.98
N ILE A 265 -9.01 -17.19 -1.66
CA ILE A 265 -10.00 -16.87 -2.70
C ILE A 265 -9.28 -16.57 -4.01
N CYS A 266 -9.50 -17.39 -5.02
CA CYS A 266 -8.90 -17.23 -6.34
C CYS A 266 -9.87 -16.49 -7.27
N GLY A 267 -9.38 -15.40 -7.85
CA GLY A 267 -10.14 -14.47 -8.67
C GLY A 267 -10.86 -13.40 -7.83
N PHE A 268 -10.83 -12.17 -8.33
CA PHE A 268 -11.48 -11.00 -7.77
C PHE A 268 -12.47 -10.42 -8.79
N GLY A 269 -13.75 -10.53 -8.47
CA GLY A 269 -14.83 -9.94 -9.26
C GLY A 269 -16.03 -9.63 -8.39
N LYS A 270 -17.18 -9.36 -9.00
CA LYS A 270 -18.41 -8.97 -8.29
C LYS A 270 -18.84 -9.96 -7.21
N ILE A 271 -18.65 -11.26 -7.43
CA ILE A 271 -18.98 -12.29 -6.42
C ILE A 271 -17.93 -12.25 -5.30
N THR A 272 -16.65 -12.24 -5.65
CA THR A 272 -15.57 -12.22 -4.67
C THR A 272 -15.61 -10.99 -3.77
N SER A 273 -15.92 -9.80 -4.30
CA SER A 273 -16.00 -8.59 -3.48
C SER A 273 -17.05 -8.70 -2.37
N LEU A 274 -18.22 -9.28 -2.69
CA LEU A 274 -19.29 -9.54 -1.72
C LEU A 274 -18.88 -10.62 -0.70
N VAL A 275 -18.24 -11.70 -1.16
CA VAL A 275 -17.73 -12.76 -0.27
C VAL A 275 -16.66 -12.22 0.68
N ALA A 276 -15.70 -11.45 0.17
CA ALA A 276 -14.64 -10.84 0.96
C ALA A 276 -15.21 -9.88 2.03
N GLN A 277 -16.24 -9.10 1.67
CA GLN A 277 -16.93 -8.23 2.61
C GLN A 277 -17.63 -9.03 3.72
N GLN A 278 -18.30 -10.14 3.39
CA GLN A 278 -18.95 -11.01 4.37
C GLN A 278 -17.93 -11.69 5.29
N LEU A 279 -16.84 -12.25 4.74
CA LEU A 279 -15.78 -12.88 5.54
C LEU A 279 -15.14 -11.87 6.50
N ARG A 280 -14.86 -10.65 6.02
CA ARG A 280 -14.34 -9.55 6.85
C ARG A 280 -15.31 -9.17 7.97
N SER A 281 -16.60 -9.08 7.67
CA SER A 281 -17.63 -8.74 8.67
C SER A 281 -17.78 -9.81 9.76
N ASN A 282 -17.44 -11.06 9.44
CA ASN A 282 -17.42 -12.19 10.38
C ASN A 282 -16.03 -12.43 11.01
N ASN A 283 -15.08 -11.49 10.86
CA ASN A 283 -13.71 -11.59 11.37
C ASN A 283 -12.94 -12.85 10.93
N LEU A 284 -13.23 -13.34 9.72
CA LEU A 284 -12.50 -14.46 9.13
C LEU A 284 -11.32 -13.93 8.32
N SER A 285 -10.13 -14.46 8.59
CA SER A 285 -8.92 -14.15 7.83
C SER A 285 -8.96 -14.80 6.45
N PHE A 286 -8.58 -14.05 5.42
CA PHE A 286 -8.49 -14.57 4.06
C PHE A 286 -7.42 -13.86 3.23
N VAL A 287 -7.04 -14.51 2.13
CA VAL A 287 -6.10 -14.01 1.11
C VAL A 287 -6.75 -14.14 -0.25
N ILE A 288 -6.59 -13.11 -1.08
CA ILE A 288 -7.05 -13.10 -2.47
C ILE A 288 -5.86 -13.37 -3.39
N ILE A 289 -6.03 -14.25 -4.37
CA ILE A 289 -5.08 -14.44 -5.49
C ILE A 289 -5.77 -13.98 -6.75
N GLU A 290 -5.20 -13.01 -7.46
CA GLU A 290 -5.77 -12.48 -8.70
C GLU A 290 -4.67 -12.22 -9.74
N LYS A 291 -4.86 -12.79 -10.93
CA LYS A 291 -3.91 -12.74 -12.04
C LYS A 291 -3.91 -11.38 -12.72
N ASP A 292 -5.08 -10.79 -12.92
CA ASP A 292 -5.25 -9.47 -13.51
C ASP A 292 -4.76 -8.38 -12.55
N ARG A 293 -3.77 -7.60 -13.00
CA ARG A 293 -3.12 -6.59 -12.17
C ARG A 293 -4.08 -5.50 -11.70
N ASP A 294 -5.04 -5.10 -12.53
CA ASP A 294 -5.94 -4.00 -12.20
C ASP A 294 -6.96 -4.43 -11.15
N LYS A 295 -7.49 -5.65 -11.27
CA LYS A 295 -8.38 -6.24 -10.26
C LYS A 295 -7.66 -6.55 -8.95
N ALA A 296 -6.41 -7.02 -9.01
CA ALA A 296 -5.61 -7.20 -7.80
C ALA A 296 -5.38 -5.86 -7.08
N ASN A 297 -5.07 -4.79 -7.83
CA ASN A 297 -4.94 -3.44 -7.28
C ASN A 297 -6.24 -2.92 -6.66
N GLU A 298 -7.40 -3.27 -7.24
CA GLU A 298 -8.72 -2.96 -6.67
C GLU A 298 -8.90 -3.63 -5.31
N ALA A 299 -8.62 -4.93 -5.19
CA ALA A 299 -8.68 -5.66 -3.93
C ALA A 299 -7.72 -5.07 -2.86
N ILE A 300 -6.51 -4.65 -3.27
CA ILE A 300 -5.54 -4.00 -2.39
C ILE A 300 -6.06 -2.64 -1.89
N LYS A 301 -6.73 -1.85 -2.75
CA LYS A 301 -7.31 -0.55 -2.37
C LYS A 301 -8.43 -0.71 -1.33
N GLU A 302 -9.22 -1.78 -1.43
CA GLU A 302 -10.22 -2.17 -0.43
C GLU A 302 -9.61 -2.66 0.91
N GLY A 303 -8.28 -2.84 0.94
CA GLY A 303 -7.51 -3.21 2.11
C GLY A 303 -7.39 -4.71 2.35
N TYR A 304 -7.65 -5.54 1.33
CA TYR A 304 -7.50 -6.98 1.43
C TYR A 304 -6.03 -7.42 1.24
N LEU A 305 -5.65 -8.54 1.87
CA LEU A 305 -4.38 -9.20 1.57
C LEU A 305 -4.50 -9.86 0.20
N THR A 306 -3.64 -9.48 -0.73
CA THR A 306 -3.76 -9.90 -2.14
C THR A 306 -2.40 -10.24 -2.72
N ILE A 307 -2.35 -11.37 -3.41
CA ILE A 307 -1.22 -11.81 -4.23
C ILE A 307 -1.61 -11.59 -5.70
N ASN A 308 -0.84 -10.77 -6.42
CA ASN A 308 -1.03 -10.60 -7.86
C ASN A 308 -0.24 -11.67 -8.62
N ALA A 309 -0.85 -12.84 -8.84
CA ALA A 309 -0.23 -13.95 -9.53
C ALA A 309 -1.29 -14.94 -10.04
N ASP A 310 -0.87 -15.91 -10.85
CA ASP A 310 -1.74 -16.97 -11.33
C ASP A 310 -1.94 -18.04 -10.23
N ALA A 311 -3.18 -18.24 -9.80
CA ALA A 311 -3.51 -19.26 -8.79
C ALA A 311 -3.33 -20.70 -9.30
N ALA A 312 -3.16 -20.88 -10.62
CA ALA A 312 -2.81 -22.14 -11.24
C ALA A 312 -1.40 -22.62 -10.86
N ASP A 313 -0.49 -21.72 -10.49
CA ASP A 313 0.87 -22.08 -10.09
C ASP A 313 0.90 -22.58 -8.64
N GLU A 314 1.37 -23.80 -8.43
CA GLU A 314 1.54 -24.39 -7.11
C GLU A 314 2.35 -23.51 -6.15
N LYS A 315 3.38 -22.81 -6.65
CA LYS A 315 4.20 -21.90 -5.83
C LYS A 315 3.37 -20.76 -5.26
N VAL A 316 2.40 -20.25 -6.02
CA VAL A 316 1.50 -19.18 -5.60
C VAL A 316 0.53 -19.67 -4.54
N LEU A 317 -0.01 -20.89 -4.69
CA LEU A 317 -0.85 -21.52 -3.66
C LEU A 317 -0.07 -21.78 -2.36
N LEU A 318 1.20 -22.17 -2.45
CA LEU A 318 2.09 -22.31 -1.30
C LEU A 318 2.35 -20.96 -0.62
N GLN A 319 2.62 -19.90 -1.39
CA GLN A 319 2.77 -18.53 -0.88
C GLN A 319 1.49 -18.05 -0.17
N ALA A 320 0.31 -18.39 -0.70
CA ALA A 320 -0.97 -18.10 -0.08
C ALA A 320 -1.26 -18.96 1.17
N GLY A 321 -0.42 -19.97 1.45
CA GLY A 321 -0.52 -20.80 2.63
C GLY A 321 -1.54 -21.94 2.53
N ILE A 322 -1.70 -22.55 1.35
CA ILE A 322 -2.67 -23.64 1.11
C ILE A 322 -2.58 -24.81 2.10
N MET A 323 -1.38 -25.13 2.61
CA MET A 323 -1.15 -26.21 3.56
C MET A 323 -1.77 -25.97 4.94
N ARG A 324 -1.98 -24.70 5.31
CA ARG A 324 -2.52 -24.25 6.61
C ARG A 324 -3.87 -23.54 6.47
N ALA A 325 -4.41 -23.49 5.26
CA ALA A 325 -5.69 -22.87 4.95
C ALA A 325 -6.84 -23.80 5.37
N LYS A 326 -7.91 -23.19 5.89
CA LYS A 326 -9.16 -23.88 6.24
C LYS A 326 -10.03 -24.18 5.02
N GLY A 327 -9.93 -23.36 3.97
CA GLY A 327 -10.67 -23.59 2.74
C GLY A 327 -10.21 -22.74 1.57
N LEU A 328 -10.63 -23.15 0.38
CA LEU A 328 -10.30 -22.55 -0.91
C LEU A 328 -11.59 -22.23 -1.68
N ALA A 329 -11.77 -20.99 -2.12
CA ALA A 329 -12.85 -20.58 -2.99
C ALA A 329 -12.29 -20.16 -4.36
N ILE A 330 -12.65 -20.90 -5.41
CA ILE A 330 -12.16 -20.72 -6.77
C ILE A 330 -13.28 -20.04 -7.59
N LEU A 331 -13.17 -18.72 -7.76
CA LEU A 331 -14.26 -17.86 -8.22
C LEU A 331 -13.95 -17.12 -9.53
N THR A 332 -12.97 -17.59 -10.30
CA THR A 332 -12.63 -17.01 -11.60
C THR A 332 -13.78 -17.17 -12.59
N ASN A 333 -13.70 -16.43 -13.71
CA ASN A 333 -14.70 -16.47 -14.77
C ASN A 333 -14.46 -17.56 -15.82
N SER A 334 -13.47 -18.45 -15.61
CA SER A 334 -13.10 -19.51 -16.55
C SER A 334 -13.17 -20.89 -15.90
N ASP A 335 -13.92 -21.82 -16.51
CA ASP A 335 -14.05 -23.18 -15.97
C ASP A 335 -12.78 -24.00 -16.13
N ALA A 336 -12.04 -23.79 -17.21
CA ALA A 336 -10.76 -24.44 -17.41
C ALA A 336 -9.74 -24.01 -16.34
N GLU A 337 -9.70 -22.71 -16.05
CA GLU A 337 -8.83 -22.14 -15.01
C GLU A 337 -9.27 -22.62 -13.62
N ASN A 338 -10.58 -22.60 -13.33
CA ASN A 338 -11.10 -23.08 -12.05
C ASN A 338 -10.77 -24.57 -11.82
N LEU A 339 -10.84 -25.39 -12.86
CA LEU A 339 -10.51 -26.81 -12.78
C LEU A 339 -9.01 -27.01 -12.55
N TYR A 340 -8.16 -26.25 -13.25
CA TYR A 340 -6.71 -26.35 -13.09
C TYR A 340 -6.26 -25.92 -11.69
N ILE A 341 -6.75 -24.77 -11.19
CA ILE A 341 -6.50 -24.32 -9.81
C ILE A 341 -6.94 -25.39 -8.80
N LEU A 342 -8.09 -26.03 -9.02
CA LEU A 342 -8.58 -27.08 -8.12
C LEU A 342 -7.64 -28.29 -8.09
N ILE A 343 -7.15 -28.73 -9.26
CA ILE A 343 -6.21 -29.85 -9.36
C ILE A 343 -4.93 -29.52 -8.60
N SER A 344 -4.29 -28.37 -8.90
CA SER A 344 -3.06 -27.94 -8.22
C SER A 344 -3.24 -27.80 -6.71
N ALA A 345 -4.37 -27.27 -6.26
CA ALA A 345 -4.69 -27.19 -4.84
C ALA A 345 -4.86 -28.56 -4.17
N LYS A 346 -5.50 -29.52 -4.85
CA LYS A 346 -5.70 -30.89 -4.35
C LYS A 346 -4.43 -31.72 -4.37
N GLU A 347 -3.50 -31.45 -5.28
CA GLU A 347 -2.16 -32.05 -5.28
C GLU A 347 -1.36 -31.62 -4.05
N LEU A 348 -1.43 -30.34 -3.67
CA LEU A 348 -0.76 -29.81 -2.49
C LEU A 348 -1.46 -30.20 -1.18
N ASN A 349 -2.80 -30.09 -1.12
CA ASN A 349 -3.60 -30.39 0.06
C ASN A 349 -4.90 -31.13 -0.32
N LYS A 350 -4.87 -32.47 -0.28
CA LYS A 350 -5.98 -33.34 -0.68
C LYS A 350 -7.28 -33.07 0.10
N GLU A 351 -7.15 -32.78 1.40
CA GLU A 351 -8.27 -32.64 2.34
C GLU A 351 -8.84 -31.21 2.38
N ILE A 352 -8.28 -30.25 1.64
CA ILE A 352 -8.76 -28.87 1.70
C ILE A 352 -10.23 -28.78 1.28
N PHE A 353 -11.04 -28.11 2.10
CA PHE A 353 -12.42 -27.79 1.72
C PHE A 353 -12.39 -26.78 0.57
N SER A 354 -12.85 -27.20 -0.61
CA SER A 354 -12.84 -26.37 -1.82
C SER A 354 -14.25 -26.08 -2.34
N ILE A 355 -14.47 -24.83 -2.71
CA ILE A 355 -15.65 -24.35 -3.42
C ILE A 355 -15.20 -23.89 -4.81
N ALA A 356 -15.80 -24.39 -5.87
CA ALA A 356 -15.48 -23.99 -7.24
C ALA A 356 -16.71 -23.40 -7.95
N ARG A 357 -16.50 -22.29 -8.67
CA ARG A 357 -17.50 -21.71 -9.54
C ARG A 357 -17.53 -22.43 -10.89
N VAL A 358 -18.72 -22.81 -11.33
CA VAL A 358 -18.99 -23.32 -12.67
C VAL A 358 -19.67 -22.21 -13.47
N ASN A 359 -19.15 -21.94 -14.67
CA ASN A 359 -19.57 -20.88 -15.59
C ASN A 359 -20.21 -21.42 -16.87
N ALA A 360 -20.10 -22.72 -17.13
CA ALA A 360 -20.68 -23.42 -18.28
C ALA A 360 -22.17 -23.11 -18.43
N ARG A 361 -22.57 -22.69 -19.64
CA ARG A 361 -23.98 -22.47 -20.00
C ARG A 361 -24.60 -23.72 -20.65
N GLU A 362 -23.78 -24.50 -21.34
CA GLU A 362 -24.14 -25.77 -21.96
C GLU A 362 -23.43 -26.90 -21.23
N ASN A 363 -24.08 -28.05 -21.09
CA ASN A 363 -23.56 -29.24 -20.38
C ASN A 363 -23.11 -28.95 -18.94
N GLU A 364 -23.78 -28.01 -18.27
CA GLU A 364 -23.48 -27.58 -16.91
C GLU A 364 -23.43 -28.75 -15.91
N GLU A 365 -24.37 -29.70 -16.01
CA GLU A 365 -24.38 -30.88 -15.14
C GLU A 365 -23.10 -31.71 -15.29
N GLU A 366 -22.58 -31.84 -16.50
CA GLU A 366 -21.34 -32.57 -16.76
C GLU A 366 -20.14 -31.82 -16.20
N ALA A 367 -20.10 -30.49 -16.38
CA ALA A 367 -19.08 -29.64 -15.78
C ALA A 367 -19.10 -29.77 -14.25
N ILE A 368 -20.25 -29.66 -13.61
CA ILE A 368 -20.44 -29.85 -12.16
C ILE A 368 -19.92 -31.23 -11.71
N LYS A 369 -20.23 -32.30 -12.46
CA LYS A 369 -19.76 -33.66 -12.15
C LYS A 369 -18.22 -33.73 -12.15
N ARG A 370 -17.52 -33.03 -13.05
CA ARG A 370 -16.04 -32.99 -13.09
C ARG A 370 -15.45 -32.38 -11.82
N PHE A 371 -15.97 -31.23 -11.38
CA PHE A 371 -15.52 -30.59 -10.14
C PHE A 371 -15.84 -31.43 -8.89
N LYS A 372 -17.04 -32.03 -8.82
CA LYS A 372 -17.44 -32.89 -7.69
C LYS A 372 -16.58 -34.15 -7.58
N ARG A 373 -16.17 -34.75 -8.70
CA ARG A 373 -15.24 -35.90 -8.72
C ARG A 373 -13.88 -35.57 -8.09
N LEU A 374 -13.46 -34.31 -8.16
CA LEU A 374 -12.24 -33.81 -7.52
C LEU A 374 -12.46 -33.34 -6.07
N GLY A 375 -13.64 -33.60 -5.49
CA GLY A 375 -13.96 -33.28 -4.10
C GLY A 375 -14.27 -31.81 -3.83
N ALA A 376 -14.57 -31.02 -4.86
CA ALA A 376 -15.03 -29.63 -4.69
C ALA A 376 -16.55 -29.53 -4.58
N THR A 377 -17.00 -28.64 -3.71
CA THR A 377 -18.39 -28.16 -3.71
C THR A 377 -18.55 -27.14 -4.83
N THR A 378 -19.57 -27.28 -5.66
CA THR A 378 -19.75 -26.42 -6.84
C THR A 378 -20.83 -25.38 -6.62
N ILE A 379 -20.59 -24.14 -7.08
CA ILE A 379 -21.61 -23.11 -7.23
C ILE A 379 -21.79 -22.75 -8.71
N SER A 380 -23.04 -22.62 -9.15
CA SER A 380 -23.37 -22.06 -10.47
C SER A 380 -24.23 -20.82 -10.29
N PRO A 381 -23.62 -19.61 -10.31
CA PRO A 381 -24.32 -18.38 -9.99
C PRO A 381 -25.50 -18.11 -10.94
N TYR A 382 -25.35 -18.36 -12.24
CA TYR A 382 -26.40 -18.08 -13.22
C TYR A 382 -27.59 -19.02 -13.06
N HIS A 383 -27.35 -20.33 -12.99
CA HIS A 383 -28.42 -21.31 -12.81
C HIS A 383 -29.13 -21.15 -11.46
N THR A 384 -28.36 -20.95 -10.39
CA THR A 384 -28.92 -20.72 -9.04
C THR A 384 -29.77 -19.46 -9.01
N SER A 385 -29.28 -18.37 -9.60
CA SER A 385 -30.03 -17.11 -9.65
C SER A 385 -31.28 -17.21 -10.53
N ALA A 386 -31.18 -17.85 -11.69
CA ALA A 386 -32.31 -18.05 -12.60
C ALA A 386 -33.39 -18.92 -11.96
N THR A 387 -33.01 -20.05 -11.35
CA THR A 387 -33.94 -20.91 -10.60
C THR A 387 -34.60 -20.14 -9.45
N ARG A 388 -33.84 -19.27 -8.78
CA ARG A 388 -34.35 -18.45 -7.68
C ARG A 388 -35.37 -17.42 -8.17
N VAL A 389 -35.07 -16.68 -9.23
CA VAL A 389 -36.00 -15.74 -9.86
C VAL A 389 -37.25 -16.45 -10.36
N ALA A 390 -37.09 -17.59 -11.03
CA ALA A 390 -38.22 -18.40 -11.49
C ALA A 390 -39.12 -18.82 -10.32
N ARG A 391 -38.54 -19.26 -9.19
CA ARG A 391 -39.32 -19.60 -7.98
C ARG A 391 -40.04 -18.40 -7.38
N MET A 392 -39.44 -17.21 -7.39
CA MET A 392 -40.10 -15.99 -6.92
C MET A 392 -41.28 -15.59 -7.81
N ILE A 393 -41.23 -15.90 -9.11
CA ILE A 393 -42.37 -15.70 -10.03
C ILE A 393 -43.44 -16.77 -9.81
N LEU A 394 -43.04 -18.04 -9.73
CA LEU A 394 -43.95 -19.19 -9.65
C LEU A 394 -44.63 -19.33 -8.29
N ALA A 395 -43.94 -18.97 -7.21
CA ALA A 395 -44.40 -19.12 -5.84
C ALA A 395 -43.80 -18.01 -4.92
N PRO A 396 -44.19 -16.73 -5.12
CA PRO A 396 -43.57 -15.57 -4.43
C PRO A 396 -43.59 -15.70 -2.90
N ASN A 397 -44.74 -16.03 -2.31
CA ASN A 397 -44.88 -16.12 -0.86
C ASN A 397 -44.04 -17.27 -0.26
N ALA A 398 -43.90 -18.38 -0.97
CA ALA A 398 -43.07 -19.50 -0.53
C ALA A 398 -41.57 -19.17 -0.65
N ALA A 399 -41.19 -18.41 -1.68
CA ALA A 399 -39.83 -17.93 -1.85
C ALA A 399 -39.46 -16.90 -0.76
N ASP A 400 -40.33 -15.93 -0.47
CA ASP A 400 -40.12 -14.94 0.61
C ASP A 400 -40.05 -15.58 2.00
N ALA A 401 -40.88 -16.59 2.26
CA ALA A 401 -40.79 -17.37 3.50
C ALA A 401 -39.43 -18.08 3.61
N LEU A 402 -38.95 -18.73 2.54
CA LEU A 402 -37.62 -19.35 2.50
C LEU A 402 -36.47 -18.35 2.73
N PHE A 403 -36.61 -17.09 2.29
CA PHE A 403 -35.57 -16.08 2.48
C PHE A 403 -35.59 -15.43 3.87
N SER A 404 -36.77 -15.32 4.47
CA SER A 404 -36.92 -14.84 5.85
C SER A 404 -36.28 -15.82 6.86
N ILE A 405 -36.24 -17.12 6.52
CA ILE A 405 -35.52 -18.17 7.27
C ILE A 405 -33.99 -17.97 7.20
N ALA A 406 -33.45 -17.39 6.12
CA ALA A 406 -32.01 -17.41 5.86
C ALA A 406 -31.24 -16.15 6.32
N GLY A 407 -31.81 -15.20 7.08
CA GLY A 407 -31.13 -13.91 7.27
C GLY A 407 -31.56 -12.92 8.36
N ALA A 408 -32.41 -13.25 9.34
CA ALA A 408 -32.80 -12.31 10.40
C ALA A 408 -32.32 -12.74 11.81
N LYS A 409 -32.10 -11.76 12.71
CA LYS A 409 -31.65 -11.95 14.11
C LYS A 409 -32.65 -12.71 15.01
N GLU A 410 -33.88 -12.90 14.53
CA GLU A 410 -34.95 -13.70 15.15
C GLU A 410 -35.51 -14.71 14.12
N ALA A 411 -34.65 -15.18 13.21
CA ALA A 411 -35.08 -16.05 12.12
C ALA A 411 -35.35 -17.48 12.59
N ILE A 412 -36.31 -18.09 11.91
CA ILE A 412 -36.39 -19.53 11.77
C ILE A 412 -35.07 -19.99 11.13
N GLU A 413 -34.30 -20.86 11.76
CA GLU A 413 -33.03 -21.39 11.25
C GLU A 413 -33.18 -22.84 10.79
N ILE A 414 -32.25 -23.30 9.95
CA ILE A 414 -32.08 -24.71 9.60
C ILE A 414 -30.80 -25.21 10.26
N ASP A 415 -30.89 -26.28 11.04
CA ASP A 415 -29.75 -26.80 11.79
C ASP A 415 -29.69 -28.34 11.75
N GLU A 416 -28.49 -28.87 11.85
CA GLU A 416 -28.20 -30.31 11.91
C GLU A 416 -27.99 -30.73 13.36
N ILE A 417 -28.82 -31.67 13.84
CA ILE A 417 -28.80 -32.13 15.23
C ILE A 417 -28.56 -33.63 15.25
N ARG A 418 -27.40 -34.03 15.79
CA ARG A 418 -27.04 -35.44 15.93
C ARG A 418 -27.60 -36.00 17.23
N ILE A 419 -28.23 -37.16 17.16
CA ILE A 419 -28.77 -37.82 18.35
C ILE A 419 -27.66 -38.60 19.07
N PRO A 420 -27.33 -38.28 20.33
CA PRO A 420 -26.31 -38.98 21.07
C PRO A 420 -26.74 -40.40 21.45
N LYS A 421 -25.75 -41.29 21.64
CA LYS A 421 -25.96 -42.60 22.27
C LYS A 421 -26.52 -42.39 23.69
N ASN A 422 -27.54 -43.16 24.06
CA ASN A 422 -28.30 -43.04 25.31
C ASN A 422 -29.23 -41.82 25.41
N SER A 423 -29.52 -41.13 24.30
CA SER A 423 -30.56 -40.11 24.25
C SER A 423 -31.95 -40.72 24.53
N PRO A 424 -32.89 -40.00 25.17
CA PRO A 424 -34.28 -40.46 25.37
C PRO A 424 -35.05 -40.69 24.06
N TYR A 425 -34.46 -40.32 22.92
CA TYR A 425 -35.02 -40.47 21.57
C TYR A 425 -34.40 -41.63 20.78
N ASP A 426 -33.35 -42.29 21.29
CA ASP A 426 -32.70 -43.41 20.61
C ASP A 426 -33.65 -44.62 20.53
N GLY A 427 -33.84 -45.15 19.33
CA GLY A 427 -34.73 -46.28 19.05
C GLY A 427 -36.23 -45.95 19.02
N LYS A 428 -36.62 -44.69 19.18
CA LYS A 428 -38.05 -44.29 19.20
C LYS A 428 -38.55 -43.81 17.85
N MET A 429 -39.83 -44.03 17.58
CA MET A 429 -40.52 -43.43 16.43
C MET A 429 -40.72 -41.93 16.64
N ILE A 430 -40.64 -41.10 15.59
CA ILE A 430 -40.84 -39.65 15.68
C ILE A 430 -42.15 -39.28 16.40
N LYS A 431 -43.23 -40.03 16.15
CA LYS A 431 -44.53 -39.80 16.82
C LYS A 431 -44.50 -40.01 18.34
N GLN A 432 -43.53 -40.76 18.86
CA GLN A 432 -43.37 -41.07 20.28
C GLN A 432 -42.43 -40.10 21.01
N THR A 433 -41.67 -39.28 20.28
CA THR A 433 -40.64 -38.41 20.88
C THR A 433 -41.15 -37.03 21.26
N ASN A 434 -42.32 -36.61 20.74
CA ASN A 434 -42.90 -35.28 20.91
C ASN A 434 -41.95 -34.13 20.54
N ILE A 435 -40.87 -34.38 19.78
CA ILE A 435 -39.89 -33.35 19.43
C ILE A 435 -40.57 -32.19 18.70
N ARG A 436 -41.50 -32.52 17.78
CA ARG A 436 -42.24 -31.53 16.99
C ARG A 436 -43.09 -30.58 17.84
N SER A 437 -43.80 -31.13 18.81
CA SER A 437 -44.74 -30.35 19.65
C SER A 437 -44.07 -29.71 20.86
N PHE A 438 -43.12 -30.39 21.50
CA PHE A 438 -42.50 -29.93 22.75
C PHE A 438 -41.48 -28.82 22.52
N TYR A 439 -40.67 -28.94 21.45
CA TYR A 439 -39.66 -27.94 21.09
C TYR A 439 -40.12 -27.02 19.96
N ASN A 440 -41.34 -27.18 19.44
CA ASN A 440 -41.83 -26.40 18.29
C ASN A 440 -40.89 -26.48 17.07
N LEU A 441 -40.36 -27.68 16.78
CA LEU A 441 -39.42 -27.93 15.69
C LEU A 441 -40.05 -28.70 14.55
N MET A 442 -39.76 -28.31 13.31
CA MET A 442 -40.10 -29.08 12.13
C MET A 442 -38.92 -29.98 11.73
N ILE A 443 -39.14 -31.29 11.68
CA ILE A 443 -38.13 -32.24 11.19
C ILE A 443 -38.33 -32.39 9.67
N ILE A 444 -37.42 -31.80 8.88
CA ILE A 444 -37.51 -31.77 7.42
C ILE A 444 -36.85 -33.00 6.79
N ALA A 445 -35.77 -33.50 7.39
CA ALA A 445 -35.12 -34.71 6.90
C ALA A 445 -34.40 -35.51 8.00
N LEU A 446 -34.19 -36.79 7.72
CA LEU A 446 -33.33 -37.69 8.48
C LEU A 446 -32.12 -38.06 7.62
N VAL A 447 -30.92 -37.93 8.16
CA VAL A 447 -29.70 -38.47 7.58
C VAL A 447 -29.26 -39.65 8.43
N LYS A 448 -29.35 -40.86 7.87
CA LYS A 448 -28.82 -42.07 8.51
C LYS A 448 -27.42 -42.35 8.03
N GLU A 449 -26.49 -42.47 8.97
CA GLU A 449 -25.12 -42.89 8.70
C GLU A 449 -24.99 -44.40 8.89
N PHE A 450 -24.43 -45.09 7.89
CA PHE A 450 -24.10 -46.51 7.98
C PHE A 450 -22.70 -46.76 7.43
N PHE A 451 -22.01 -47.73 8.03
CA PHE A 451 -20.67 -48.12 7.60
C PHE A 451 -20.79 -49.14 6.47
N ASN A 452 -20.40 -48.74 5.26
CA ASN A 452 -20.30 -49.66 4.12
C ASN A 452 -19.01 -50.47 4.26
N LYS A 453 -19.15 -51.77 4.59
CA LYS A 453 -18.01 -52.68 4.77
C LYS A 453 -17.20 -52.91 3.49
N ASN A 454 -17.81 -52.77 2.32
CA ASN A 454 -17.14 -53.04 1.04
C ASN A 454 -16.23 -51.87 0.61
N GLU A 455 -16.64 -50.64 0.92
CA GLU A 455 -15.90 -49.42 0.56
C GLU A 455 -15.10 -48.82 1.74
N GLN A 456 -15.14 -49.46 2.91
CA GLN A 456 -14.57 -48.96 4.17
C GLN A 456 -14.90 -47.48 4.45
N LYS A 457 -16.12 -47.04 4.11
CA LYS A 457 -16.55 -45.64 4.20
C LYS A 457 -17.92 -45.51 4.86
N ILE A 458 -18.13 -44.38 5.55
CA ILE A 458 -19.44 -44.02 6.10
C ILE A 458 -20.27 -43.41 4.97
N GLU A 459 -21.37 -44.06 4.63
CA GLU A 459 -22.39 -43.56 3.71
C GLU A 459 -23.53 -42.87 4.46
N LYS A 460 -24.09 -41.83 3.83
CA LYS A 460 -25.21 -41.04 4.36
C LYS A 460 -26.43 -41.24 3.46
N LYS A 461 -27.52 -41.75 4.02
CA LYS A 461 -28.82 -41.83 3.33
C LYS A 461 -29.77 -40.78 3.89
N LEU A 462 -30.14 -39.84 3.02
CA LEU A 462 -31.07 -38.76 3.31
C LEU A 462 -32.50 -39.20 3.00
N LYS A 463 -33.41 -39.02 3.95
CA LYS A 463 -34.87 -39.17 3.77
C LYS A 463 -35.54 -37.84 4.05
N PHE A 464 -36.11 -37.22 3.01
CA PHE A 464 -36.93 -36.01 3.15
C PHE A 464 -38.34 -36.35 3.64
N ASN A 465 -38.93 -35.41 4.38
CA ASN A 465 -40.28 -35.50 4.94
C ASN A 465 -40.55 -36.81 5.70
N PRO A 466 -39.83 -37.07 6.81
CA PRO A 466 -40.02 -38.30 7.56
C PRO A 466 -41.42 -38.39 8.19
N SER A 467 -41.99 -39.59 8.15
CA SER A 467 -43.30 -39.89 8.74
C SER A 467 -43.19 -40.06 10.25
N GLY A 468 -44.32 -40.05 10.95
CA GLY A 468 -44.35 -40.29 12.39
C GLY A 468 -43.82 -41.68 12.79
N ASP A 469 -43.83 -42.64 11.88
CA ASP A 469 -43.38 -44.02 12.11
C ASP A 469 -41.86 -44.20 11.90
N ASP A 470 -41.17 -43.21 11.36
CA ASP A 470 -39.73 -43.29 11.18
C ASP A 470 -39.00 -43.33 12.53
N ILE A 471 -38.07 -44.27 12.65
CA ILE A 471 -37.29 -44.48 13.86
C ILE A 471 -36.05 -43.59 13.84
N ILE A 472 -35.86 -42.85 14.92
CA ILE A 472 -34.66 -42.08 15.26
C ILE A 472 -33.70 -43.01 16.00
N SER A 473 -32.45 -43.05 15.56
CA SER A 473 -31.37 -43.80 16.24
C SER A 473 -30.20 -42.89 16.58
N SER A 474 -29.29 -43.35 17.44
CA SER A 474 -28.02 -42.70 17.77
C SER A 474 -27.04 -42.54 16.57
N SER A 475 -27.40 -43.06 15.39
CA SER A 475 -26.71 -42.84 14.11
C SER A 475 -27.46 -41.91 13.16
N THR A 476 -28.55 -41.28 13.62
CA THR A 476 -29.39 -40.39 12.84
C THR A 476 -29.04 -38.92 13.13
N ILE A 477 -28.83 -38.14 12.08
CA ILE A 477 -28.79 -36.67 12.13
C ILE A 477 -30.17 -36.16 11.69
N LEU A 478 -30.78 -35.34 12.52
CA LEU A 478 -32.02 -34.64 12.22
C LEU A 478 -31.68 -33.31 11.54
N ILE A 479 -32.31 -33.03 10.40
CA ILE A 479 -32.33 -31.69 9.81
C ILE A 479 -33.61 -31.02 10.30
N CYS A 480 -33.45 -30.10 11.24
CA CYS A 480 -34.56 -29.43 11.92
C CYS A 480 -34.66 -27.97 11.48
N VAL A 481 -35.89 -27.46 11.49
CA VAL A 481 -36.20 -26.06 11.22
C VAL A 481 -37.10 -25.52 12.32
N GLY A 482 -36.73 -24.37 12.89
CA GLY A 482 -37.42 -23.73 13.99
C GLY A 482 -36.72 -22.44 14.40
N LEU A 483 -37.24 -21.73 15.40
CA LEU A 483 -36.57 -20.53 15.91
C LEU A 483 -35.21 -20.89 16.54
N THR A 484 -34.21 -20.01 16.43
CA THR A 484 -32.87 -20.23 17.00
C THR A 484 -32.92 -20.68 18.47
N GLN A 485 -33.80 -20.06 19.27
CA GLN A 485 -33.99 -20.40 20.69
C GLN A 485 -34.51 -21.83 20.91
N ASP A 486 -35.38 -22.32 20.03
CA ASP A 486 -36.00 -23.64 20.11
C ASP A 486 -34.99 -24.73 19.72
N LEU A 487 -34.18 -24.46 18.69
CA LEU A 487 -33.08 -25.33 18.26
C LEU A 487 -32.00 -25.45 19.33
N GLN A 488 -31.58 -24.32 19.92
CA GLN A 488 -30.61 -24.32 21.01
C GLN A 488 -31.13 -25.03 22.26
N ARG A 489 -32.41 -24.83 22.60
CA ARG A 489 -33.04 -25.55 23.72
C ARG A 489 -33.00 -27.06 23.51
N PHE A 490 -33.32 -27.53 22.30
CA PHE A 490 -33.28 -28.96 22.00
C PHE A 490 -31.85 -29.53 22.04
N LYS A 491 -30.85 -28.82 21.49
CA LYS A 491 -29.43 -29.22 21.58
C LYS A 491 -28.93 -29.30 23.02
N ARG A 492 -29.31 -28.32 23.85
CA ARG A 492 -28.97 -28.29 25.28
C ARG A 492 -29.57 -29.47 26.04
N ASP A 493 -30.84 -29.78 25.82
CA ASP A 493 -31.53 -30.89 26.49
C ASP A 493 -31.02 -32.27 26.00
N LEU A 494 -30.38 -32.32 24.82
CA LEU A 494 -29.65 -33.48 24.30
C LEU A 494 -28.21 -33.62 24.86
N GLY A 495 -27.71 -32.65 25.62
CA GLY A 495 -26.32 -32.65 26.11
C GLY A 495 -25.27 -32.43 25.02
N SER A 496 -25.65 -31.84 23.88
CA SER A 496 -24.74 -31.50 22.78
C SER A 496 -24.48 -29.99 22.83
N SER A 497 -23.40 -29.60 23.50
CA SER A 497 -22.88 -28.22 23.51
C SER A 497 -22.08 -27.93 22.26
#